data_AF-A0A516QJW3-F1
#
_entry.id   AF-A0A516QJW3-F1
#
_cell.length_a   1.000
_cell.length_b   1.000
_cell.length_c   1.000
_cell.angle_alpha   90.00
_cell.angle_beta   90.00
_cell.angle_gamma   90.00
#
_symmetry.space_group_name_H-M   'P 1'
#
loop_
_entity.id
_entity.type
_entity.pdbx_description
1 polymer ?
#
loop_
_entity_poly.entity_id
_entity_poly.type
_entity_poly.pdbx_seq_one_letter_code
_entity_poly.pdbx_strand_id
1 'polypeptide(L)'
;MKVSTFNAKTRKKKFVNADEINAIKVAYGKPLERKDYLRYGLIPGLIVGGFSFVLLYLWWVSLILGIIGALYGLKVLMPKIIQRTYEQISFRERNKFVNNMTQILTNDSQTLLKALGRASDRSEGELKKDLKVLQAKLMGADHGQVLQAFKVISNKYRDDIIFVQYIEQIETASLEGKTNMDTLKDIKSYHNEMKEKKEEYDRKKDGHLRDIKSLCIIVVFFILIIAFSFNFETYIDAFARHPIGWCTAGIYMLLMFFFSRSFANYYFDDSILEVKI
;
A
#
# COMPACT_ATOMS: atom_id res chain seq x y z
N MET A 1 10.07 20.30 34.26
CA MET A 1 9.72 20.23 32.82
C MET A 1 9.75 18.75 32.41
N LYS A 2 8.60 18.06 32.47
CA LYS A 2 8.50 16.63 32.13
C LYS A 2 8.01 16.52 30.69
N VAL A 3 8.87 16.04 29.81
CA VAL A 3 8.52 15.69 28.43
C VAL A 3 7.60 14.47 28.50
N SER A 4 6.31 14.69 28.24
CA SER A 4 5.34 13.64 28.02
C SER A 4 5.71 12.91 26.74
N THR A 5 6.35 11.76 26.85
CA THR A 5 6.55 10.81 25.75
C THR A 5 5.19 10.27 25.31
N PHE A 6 4.59 10.95 24.34
CA PHE A 6 3.37 10.49 23.69
C PHE A 6 3.72 9.28 22.83
N ASN A 7 3.51 8.09 23.38
CA ASN A 7 3.77 6.82 22.73
C ASN A 7 2.72 6.60 21.63
N ALA A 8 2.93 7.22 20.46
CA ALA A 8 2.11 7.04 19.28
C ALA A 8 2.32 5.65 18.69
N LYS A 9 1.75 4.62 19.33
CA LYS A 9 1.48 3.34 18.66
C LYS A 9 0.41 3.60 17.60
N THR A 10 0.80 3.97 16.39
CA THR A 10 -0.02 3.86 15.17
C THR A 10 -0.27 2.37 14.90
N ARG A 11 -1.14 1.74 15.70
CA ARG A 11 -1.71 0.43 15.34
C ARG A 11 -2.58 0.65 14.11
N LYS A 12 -1.99 0.50 12.92
CA LYS A 12 -2.74 0.34 11.67
C LYS A 12 -3.83 -0.72 11.93
N LYS A 13 -5.09 -0.28 11.89
CA LYS A 13 -6.25 -1.12 12.22
C LYS A 13 -6.22 -2.30 11.25
N LYS A 14 -6.17 -3.53 11.77
CA LYS A 14 -6.35 -4.73 10.93
C LYS A 14 -7.78 -4.65 10.39
N PHE A 15 -7.93 -4.29 9.11
CA PHE A 15 -9.23 -4.32 8.44
C PHE A 15 -9.63 -5.79 8.27
N VAL A 16 -10.82 -6.13 8.76
CA VAL A 16 -11.34 -7.51 8.76
C VAL A 16 -12.55 -7.64 7.83
N ASN A 17 -13.22 -6.54 7.44
CA ASN A 17 -14.47 -6.60 6.71
C ASN A 17 -14.34 -6.24 5.22
N ALA A 18 -15.04 -6.98 4.36
CA ALA A 18 -15.01 -6.80 2.89
C ALA A 18 -15.50 -5.41 2.47
N ASP A 19 -16.46 -4.84 3.21
CA ASP A 19 -17.01 -3.50 2.95
C ASP A 19 -15.97 -2.40 3.21
N GLU A 20 -15.13 -2.53 4.25
CA GLU A 20 -14.06 -1.57 4.54
C GLU A 20 -13.00 -1.61 3.42
N ILE A 21 -12.65 -2.81 2.93
CA ILE A 21 -11.70 -2.98 1.83
C ILE A 21 -12.28 -2.41 0.52
N ASN A 22 -13.57 -2.63 0.26
CA ASN A 22 -14.22 -2.06 -0.90
C ASN A 22 -14.28 -0.54 -0.83
N ALA A 23 -14.60 0.03 0.34
CA ALA A 23 -14.62 1.48 0.55
C ALA A 23 -13.24 2.11 0.30
N ILE A 24 -12.16 1.49 0.79
CA ILE A 24 -10.78 1.91 0.54
C ILE A 24 -10.45 1.88 -0.96
N LYS A 25 -10.85 0.82 -1.67
CA LYS A 25 -10.60 0.72 -3.10
C LYS A 25 -11.39 1.75 -3.91
N VAL A 26 -12.64 2.02 -3.52
CA VAL A 26 -13.51 3.03 -4.16
C VAL A 26 -13.01 4.46 -3.91
N ALA A 27 -12.31 4.72 -2.81
CA ALA A 27 -11.79 6.05 -2.50
C ALA A 27 -10.87 6.62 -3.60
N TYR A 28 -10.10 5.75 -4.27
CA TYR A 28 -9.14 6.12 -5.32
C TYR A 28 -9.20 5.23 -6.58
N GLY A 29 -10.28 4.47 -6.76
CA GLY A 29 -10.40 3.48 -7.84
C GLY A 29 -11.81 2.95 -8.03
N LYS A 30 -11.91 1.80 -8.73
CA LYS A 30 -13.19 1.11 -8.99
C LYS A 30 -13.50 0.12 -7.87
N PRO A 31 -14.79 -0.16 -7.59
CA PRO A 31 -15.19 -1.18 -6.63
C PRO A 31 -14.57 -2.55 -6.96
N LEU A 32 -14.49 -3.42 -5.96
CA LEU A 32 -14.01 -4.79 -6.16
C LEU A 32 -14.99 -5.56 -7.06
N GLU A 33 -14.54 -5.95 -8.25
CA GLU A 33 -15.32 -6.82 -9.13
C GLU A 33 -15.05 -8.29 -8.78
N ARG A 34 -15.98 -9.18 -9.14
CA ARG A 34 -15.80 -10.64 -9.00
C ARG A 34 -14.51 -11.13 -9.67
N LYS A 35 -14.08 -10.48 -10.74
CA LYS A 35 -12.82 -10.75 -11.45
C LYS A 35 -11.58 -10.46 -10.59
N ASP A 36 -11.64 -9.46 -9.72
CA ASP A 36 -10.55 -9.13 -8.81
C ASP A 36 -10.41 -10.20 -7.73
N TYR A 37 -11.53 -10.62 -7.12
CA TYR A 37 -11.53 -11.74 -6.17
C TYR A 37 -10.94 -13.00 -6.80
N LEU A 38 -11.38 -13.32 -8.03
CA LEU A 38 -10.82 -14.44 -8.77
C LEU A 38 -9.30 -14.25 -8.97
N ARG A 39 -8.83 -13.09 -9.41
CA ARG A 39 -7.39 -12.85 -9.66
C ARG A 39 -6.55 -12.96 -8.38
N TYR A 40 -6.97 -12.35 -7.29
CA TYR A 40 -6.24 -12.34 -6.02
C TYR A 40 -6.27 -13.69 -5.30
N GLY A 41 -7.27 -14.55 -5.55
CA GLY A 41 -7.30 -15.92 -5.04
C GLY A 41 -6.61 -16.92 -5.97
N LEU A 42 -6.91 -16.85 -7.27
CA LEU A 42 -6.44 -17.80 -8.28
C LEU A 42 -4.91 -17.78 -8.42
N ILE A 43 -4.27 -16.61 -8.43
CA ILE A 43 -2.81 -16.53 -8.61
C ILE A 43 -2.08 -17.22 -7.45
N PRO A 44 -2.31 -16.88 -6.16
CA PRO A 44 -1.71 -17.61 -5.04
C PRO A 44 -2.09 -19.10 -5.01
N GLY A 45 -3.35 -19.43 -5.36
CA GLY A 45 -3.81 -20.81 -5.41
C GLY A 45 -3.09 -21.64 -6.47
N LEU A 46 -2.89 -21.10 -7.68
CA LEU A 46 -2.15 -21.76 -8.76
C LEU A 46 -0.66 -21.89 -8.42
N ILE A 47 -0.06 -20.89 -7.78
CA ILE A 47 1.34 -20.97 -7.36
C ILE A 47 1.51 -22.10 -6.34
N VAL A 48 0.73 -22.12 -5.25
CA VAL A 48 0.86 -23.14 -4.20
C VAL A 48 0.45 -24.52 -4.72
N GLY A 49 -0.66 -24.60 -5.44
CA GLY A 49 -1.17 -25.85 -6.01
C GLY A 49 -0.23 -26.42 -7.05
N GLY A 50 0.18 -25.63 -8.04
CA GLY A 50 1.11 -26.05 -9.09
C GLY A 50 2.48 -26.44 -8.53
N PHE A 51 3.01 -25.67 -7.59
CA PHE A 51 4.29 -25.96 -6.97
C PHE A 51 4.25 -27.26 -6.14
N SER A 52 3.18 -27.48 -5.37
CA SER A 52 2.99 -28.74 -4.66
C SER A 52 2.78 -29.95 -5.59
N PHE A 53 2.15 -29.73 -6.75
CA PHE A 53 1.95 -30.77 -7.76
C PHE A 53 3.26 -31.23 -8.38
N VAL A 54 4.12 -30.29 -8.75
CA VAL A 54 5.45 -30.59 -9.31
C VAL A 54 6.33 -31.34 -8.30
N LEU A 55 6.16 -31.08 -7.00
CA LEU A 55 6.92 -31.77 -5.95
C LEU A 55 6.42 -33.18 -5.63
N LEU A 56 5.09 -33.37 -5.57
CA LEU A 56 4.49 -34.60 -5.03
C LEU A 56 3.84 -35.50 -6.09
N TYR A 57 3.50 -34.95 -7.27
CA TYR A 57 2.68 -35.61 -8.29
C TYR A 57 1.36 -36.21 -7.77
N LEU A 58 0.88 -35.73 -6.61
CA LEU A 58 -0.38 -36.13 -5.99
C LEU A 58 -1.44 -35.05 -6.22
N TRP A 59 -2.24 -35.22 -7.26
CA TRP A 59 -3.22 -34.23 -7.72
C TRP A 59 -4.20 -33.78 -6.61
N TRP A 60 -4.64 -34.70 -5.74
CA TRP A 60 -5.58 -34.39 -4.67
C TRP A 60 -4.95 -33.54 -3.56
N VAL A 61 -3.69 -33.79 -3.20
CA VAL A 61 -2.94 -32.96 -2.23
C VAL A 61 -2.75 -31.56 -2.79
N SER A 62 -2.39 -31.47 -4.06
CA SER A 62 -2.19 -30.20 -4.75
C SER A 62 -3.45 -29.37 -4.87
N LEU A 63 -4.60 -30.03 -5.05
CA LEU A 63 -5.90 -29.37 -5.04
C LEU A 63 -6.21 -28.78 -3.66
N ILE A 64 -6.00 -29.54 -2.58
CA ILE A 64 -6.21 -29.06 -1.20
C ILE A 64 -5.30 -27.87 -0.89
N LEU A 65 -4.01 -27.99 -1.20
CA LEU A 65 -3.03 -26.92 -0.98
C LEU A 65 -3.32 -25.70 -1.86
N GLY A 66 -3.79 -25.90 -3.09
CA GLY A 66 -4.24 -24.82 -3.98
C GLY A 66 -5.43 -24.05 -3.40
N ILE A 67 -6.42 -24.74 -2.82
CA ILE A 67 -7.55 -24.10 -2.12
C ILE A 67 -7.06 -23.31 -0.90
N ILE A 68 -6.16 -23.86 -0.10
CA ILE A 68 -5.55 -23.16 1.04
C ILE A 68 -4.79 -21.91 0.57
N GLY A 69 -4.01 -22.02 -0.50
CA GLY A 69 -3.30 -20.90 -1.12
C GLY A 69 -4.25 -19.80 -1.61
N ALA A 70 -5.37 -20.18 -2.23
CA ALA A 70 -6.40 -19.24 -2.67
C ALA A 70 -7.05 -18.52 -1.49
N LEU A 71 -7.41 -19.25 -0.42
CA LEU A 71 -7.96 -18.66 0.80
C LEU A 71 -6.97 -17.69 1.47
N TYR A 72 -5.69 -18.03 1.48
CA TYR A 72 -4.64 -17.12 1.98
C TYR A 72 -4.52 -15.86 1.12
N GLY A 73 -4.56 -16.01 -0.21
CA GLY A 73 -4.58 -14.90 -1.15
C GLY A 73 -5.72 -13.91 -0.89
N LEU A 74 -6.92 -14.43 -0.68
CA LEU A 74 -8.11 -13.63 -0.42
C LEU A 74 -8.12 -12.99 0.97
N LYS A 75 -7.78 -13.74 2.02
CA LYS A 75 -7.91 -13.25 3.41
C LYS A 75 -6.72 -12.43 3.89
N VAL A 76 -5.53 -12.64 3.35
CA VAL A 76 -4.30 -12.04 3.87
C VAL A 76 -3.62 -11.12 2.85
N LEU A 77 -3.43 -11.57 1.61
CA LEU A 77 -2.69 -10.78 0.62
C LEU A 77 -3.54 -9.66 0.03
N MET A 78 -4.79 -9.94 -0.35
CA MET A 78 -5.68 -8.94 -0.95
C MET A 78 -5.86 -7.68 -0.09
N PRO A 79 -6.21 -7.77 1.22
CA PRO A 79 -6.38 -6.57 2.04
C PRO A 79 -5.11 -5.74 2.12
N LYS A 80 -3.94 -6.40 2.26
CA LYS A 80 -2.64 -5.73 2.32
C LYS A 80 -2.28 -5.03 1.01
N ILE A 81 -2.53 -5.67 -0.13
CA ILE A 81 -2.28 -5.07 -1.46
C ILE A 81 -3.15 -3.83 -1.65
N ILE A 82 -4.46 -3.95 -1.38
CA ILE A 82 -5.42 -2.85 -1.55
C ILE A 82 -5.05 -1.69 -0.64
N GLN A 83 -4.73 -1.96 0.63
CA GLN A 83 -4.31 -0.93 1.57
C GLN A 83 -3.03 -0.22 1.10
N ARG A 84 -2.00 -0.96 0.69
CA ARG A 84 -0.76 -0.36 0.20
C ARG A 84 -0.99 0.50 -1.04
N THR A 85 -1.78 0.01 -1.99
CA THR A 85 -2.14 0.79 -3.18
C THR A 85 -2.89 2.07 -2.82
N TYR A 86 -3.83 2.00 -1.87
CA TYR A 86 -4.51 3.18 -1.35
C TYR A 86 -3.52 4.17 -0.71
N GLU A 87 -2.63 3.71 0.17
CA GLU A 87 -1.65 4.57 0.85
C GLU A 87 -0.71 5.26 -0.16
N GLN A 88 -0.27 4.54 -1.19
CA GLN A 88 0.56 5.08 -2.27
C GLN A 88 -0.17 6.14 -3.11
N ILE A 89 -1.40 5.85 -3.56
CA ILE A 89 -2.18 6.81 -4.37
C ILE A 89 -2.55 8.03 -3.54
N SER A 90 -3.01 7.83 -2.30
CA SER A 90 -3.38 8.90 -1.39
C SER A 90 -2.19 9.85 -1.12
N PHE A 91 -1.00 9.30 -0.86
CA PHE A 91 0.22 10.09 -0.70
C PHE A 91 0.60 10.86 -1.98
N ARG A 92 0.51 10.22 -3.14
CA ARG A 92 0.79 10.86 -4.44
C ARG A 92 -0.18 12.01 -4.72
N GLU A 93 -1.46 11.85 -4.40
CA GLU A 93 -2.47 12.90 -4.56
C GLU A 93 -2.23 14.08 -3.61
N ARG A 94 -1.78 13.83 -2.36
CA ARG A 94 -1.34 14.89 -1.45
C ARG A 94 -0.14 15.65 -1.99
N ASN A 95 0.88 14.95 -2.48
CA ASN A 95 2.03 15.58 -3.14
C ASN A 95 1.60 16.44 -4.35
N LYS A 96 0.69 15.91 -5.18
CA LYS A 96 0.14 16.63 -6.35
C LYS A 96 -0.60 17.90 -5.92
N PHE A 97 -1.40 17.82 -4.84
CA PHE A 97 -2.07 18.98 -4.27
C PHE A 97 -1.08 20.04 -3.79
N VAL A 98 -0.08 19.66 -2.98
CA VAL A 98 0.96 20.56 -2.45
C VAL A 98 1.65 21.31 -3.59
N ASN A 99 2.04 20.60 -4.65
CA ASN A 99 2.66 21.23 -5.82
C ASN A 99 1.71 22.18 -6.56
N ASN A 100 0.48 21.75 -6.85
CA ASN A 100 -0.50 22.57 -7.55
C ASN A 100 -0.85 23.83 -6.77
N MET A 101 -1.08 23.71 -5.47
CA MET A 101 -1.47 24.81 -4.61
C MET A 101 -0.34 25.84 -4.50
N THR A 102 0.92 25.41 -4.28
CA THR A 102 2.07 26.33 -4.24
C THR A 102 2.25 27.05 -5.57
N GLN A 103 2.10 26.33 -6.69
CA GLN A 103 2.22 26.94 -8.01
C GLN A 103 1.11 27.99 -8.27
N ILE A 104 -0.13 27.70 -7.88
CA ILE A 104 -1.24 28.64 -8.06
C ILE A 104 -1.06 29.88 -7.17
N LEU A 105 -0.62 29.68 -5.93
CA LEU A 105 -0.37 30.79 -4.99
C LEU A 105 0.83 31.66 -5.39
N THR A 106 1.72 31.18 -6.26
CA THR A 106 2.82 32.00 -6.80
C THR A 106 2.28 33.14 -7.70
N ASN A 107 1.01 33.08 -8.11
CA ASN A 107 0.36 34.16 -8.83
C ASN A 107 -0.39 35.09 -7.85
N ASP A 108 0.15 36.29 -7.66
CA ASP A 108 -0.36 37.30 -6.73
C ASP A 108 -1.82 37.75 -7.00
N SER A 109 -2.36 37.46 -8.18
CA SER A 109 -3.77 37.76 -8.52
C SER A 109 -4.79 36.77 -7.93
N GLN A 110 -4.34 35.67 -7.30
CA GLN A 110 -5.22 34.63 -6.77
C GLN A 110 -5.43 34.77 -5.26
N THR A 111 -6.70 34.93 -4.86
CA THR A 111 -7.08 34.76 -3.45
C THR A 111 -6.90 33.31 -3.00
N LEU A 112 -6.55 33.07 -1.74
CA LEU A 112 -6.38 31.73 -1.17
C LEU A 112 -7.56 30.78 -1.45
N LEU A 113 -8.80 31.27 -1.30
CA LEU A 113 -10.00 30.46 -1.53
C LEU A 113 -10.15 30.03 -3.01
N LYS A 114 -9.83 30.91 -3.96
CA LYS A 114 -9.79 30.58 -5.39
C LYS A 114 -8.65 29.62 -5.72
N ALA A 115 -7.48 29.81 -5.10
CA ALA A 115 -6.34 28.92 -5.25
C ALA A 115 -6.67 27.51 -4.75
N LEU A 116 -7.26 27.41 -3.55
CA LEU A 116 -7.74 26.17 -2.96
C LEU A 116 -8.77 25.50 -3.86
N GLY A 117 -9.75 26.25 -4.39
CA GLY A 117 -10.75 25.71 -5.30
C GLY A 117 -10.14 25.10 -6.56
N ARG A 118 -9.22 25.82 -7.23
CA ARG A 118 -8.51 25.33 -8.41
C ARG A 118 -7.60 24.14 -8.12
N ALA A 119 -6.87 24.16 -7.00
CA ALA A 119 -6.02 23.04 -6.59
C ALA A 119 -6.88 21.80 -6.29
N SER A 120 -8.01 21.98 -5.61
CA SER A 120 -8.98 20.91 -5.33
C SER A 120 -9.56 20.29 -6.60
N ASP A 121 -9.86 21.11 -7.61
CA ASP A 121 -10.38 20.60 -8.89
C ASP A 121 -9.40 19.70 -9.62
N ARG A 122 -8.09 19.95 -9.45
CA ARG A 122 -6.98 19.16 -10.01
C ARG A 122 -6.62 17.91 -9.18
N SER A 123 -7.10 17.81 -7.96
CA SER A 123 -6.96 16.61 -7.12
C SER A 123 -7.96 15.53 -7.52
N GLU A 124 -7.70 14.29 -7.13
CA GLU A 124 -8.57 13.15 -7.38
C GLU A 124 -8.94 12.39 -6.08
N GLY A 125 -9.92 11.49 -6.21
CA GLY A 125 -10.32 10.57 -5.14
C GLY A 125 -10.85 11.24 -3.87
N GLU A 126 -10.50 10.67 -2.72
CA GLU A 126 -10.93 11.13 -1.40
C GLU A 126 -10.43 12.55 -1.07
N LEU A 127 -9.17 12.85 -1.37
CA LEU A 127 -8.59 14.15 -1.12
C LEU A 127 -9.38 15.27 -1.83
N LYS A 128 -9.80 15.07 -3.08
CA LYS A 128 -10.66 16.03 -3.80
C LYS A 128 -11.94 16.33 -3.02
N LYS A 129 -12.62 15.29 -2.53
CA LYS A 129 -13.88 15.44 -1.79
C LYS A 129 -13.67 16.21 -0.50
N ASP A 130 -12.63 15.87 0.25
CA ASP A 130 -12.29 16.55 1.49
C ASP A 130 -11.95 18.03 1.26
N LEU A 131 -11.14 18.33 0.25
CA LEU A 131 -10.77 19.69 -0.09
C LEU A 131 -11.97 20.52 -0.57
N LYS A 132 -12.92 19.92 -1.29
CA LYS A 132 -14.19 20.59 -1.66
C LYS A 132 -15.06 20.90 -0.45
N VAL A 133 -15.13 19.98 0.53
CA VAL A 133 -15.80 20.23 1.81
C VAL A 133 -15.10 21.34 2.58
N LEU A 134 -13.76 21.34 2.64
CA LEU A 134 -12.98 22.41 3.24
C LEU A 134 -13.29 23.75 2.55
N GLN A 135 -13.18 23.83 1.23
CA GLN A 135 -13.50 25.03 0.46
C GLN A 135 -14.90 25.56 0.79
N ALA A 136 -15.91 24.68 0.81
CA ALA A 136 -17.28 25.07 1.13
C ALA A 136 -17.42 25.62 2.55
N LYS A 137 -16.76 25.01 3.53
CA LYS A 137 -16.75 25.47 4.92
C LYS A 137 -16.03 26.80 5.11
N LEU A 138 -15.09 27.16 4.24
CA LEU A 138 -14.38 28.45 4.31
C LEU A 138 -15.19 29.61 3.71
N MET A 139 -16.24 29.35 2.94
CA MET A 139 -17.06 30.41 2.34
C MET A 139 -17.89 31.12 3.41
N GLY A 140 -17.51 32.36 3.74
CA GLY A 140 -18.23 33.18 4.73
C GLY A 140 -18.01 32.73 6.18
N ALA A 141 -16.97 31.93 6.44
CA ALA A 141 -16.66 31.46 7.78
C ALA A 141 -16.03 32.53 8.67
N ASP A 142 -16.36 32.45 9.97
CA ASP A 142 -15.63 33.18 11.01
C ASP A 142 -14.29 32.50 11.36
N HIS A 143 -13.47 33.19 12.15
CA HIS A 143 -12.13 32.73 12.54
C HIS A 143 -12.13 31.34 13.21
N GLY A 144 -13.11 31.05 14.09
CA GLY A 144 -13.21 29.77 14.78
C GLY A 144 -13.64 28.64 13.84
N GLN A 145 -14.54 28.94 12.91
CA GLN A 145 -14.99 27.99 11.88
C GLN A 145 -13.86 27.61 10.92
N VAL A 146 -13.01 28.58 10.53
CA VAL A 146 -11.82 28.32 9.70
C VAL A 146 -10.87 27.35 10.41
N LEU A 147 -10.51 27.62 11.66
CA LEU A 147 -9.62 26.77 12.46
C LEU A 147 -10.19 25.36 12.64
N GLN A 148 -11.49 25.23 12.89
CA GLN A 148 -12.13 23.93 12.99
C GLN A 148 -12.12 23.17 11.65
N ALA A 149 -12.33 23.85 10.53
CA ALA A 149 -12.35 23.23 9.21
C ALA A 149 -10.97 22.68 8.82
N PHE A 150 -9.89 23.43 9.05
CA PHE A 150 -8.53 22.98 8.81
C PHE A 150 -8.12 21.84 9.75
N LYS A 151 -8.47 21.92 11.04
CA LYS A 151 -8.22 20.86 12.01
C LYS A 151 -8.83 19.51 11.62
N VAL A 152 -9.99 19.50 10.97
CA VAL A 152 -10.60 18.25 10.46
C VAL A 152 -9.72 17.59 9.39
N ILE A 153 -9.17 18.38 8.45
CA ILE A 153 -8.27 17.90 7.40
C ILE A 153 -6.95 17.43 8.02
N SER A 154 -6.32 18.24 8.87
CA SER A 154 -5.04 17.92 9.50
C SER A 154 -5.12 16.64 10.34
N ASN A 155 -6.19 16.44 11.10
CA ASN A 155 -6.39 15.21 11.87
C ASN A 155 -6.59 13.97 11.00
N LYS A 156 -7.26 14.11 9.85
CA LYS A 156 -7.50 13.01 8.92
C LYS A 156 -6.20 12.53 8.26
N TYR A 157 -5.32 13.47 7.91
CA TYR A 157 -4.06 13.20 7.21
C TYR A 157 -2.82 13.25 8.12
N ARG A 158 -3.01 13.11 9.43
CA ARG A 158 -1.95 13.25 10.46
C ARG A 158 -0.71 12.36 10.26
N ASP A 159 -0.87 11.23 9.59
CA ASP A 159 0.22 10.29 9.33
C ASP A 159 1.22 10.86 8.29
N ASP A 160 0.83 11.92 7.57
CA ASP A 160 1.67 12.66 6.63
C ASP A 160 2.01 14.05 7.20
N ILE A 161 3.05 14.08 8.06
CA ILE A 161 3.43 15.26 8.82
C ILE A 161 3.74 16.47 7.92
N ILE A 162 4.40 16.25 6.78
CA ILE A 162 4.78 17.33 5.86
C ILE A 162 3.53 17.90 5.17
N PHE A 163 2.59 17.04 4.78
CA PHE A 163 1.31 17.51 4.27
C PHE A 163 0.53 18.29 5.33
N VAL A 164 0.51 17.85 6.60
CA VAL A 164 -0.15 18.59 7.68
C VAL A 164 0.47 19.96 7.89
N GLN A 165 1.80 20.05 7.95
CA GLN A 165 2.50 21.34 8.02
C GLN A 165 2.12 22.26 6.87
N TYR A 166 1.98 21.71 5.64
CA TYR A 166 1.52 22.48 4.50
C TYR A 166 0.09 23.02 4.69
N ILE A 167 -0.82 22.19 5.21
CA ILE A 167 -2.20 22.58 5.52
C ILE A 167 -2.24 23.66 6.62
N GLU A 168 -1.40 23.56 7.64
CA GLU A 168 -1.27 24.57 8.70
C GLU A 168 -0.80 25.93 8.13
N GLN A 169 0.12 25.93 7.16
CA GLN A 169 0.52 27.17 6.50
C GLN A 169 -0.61 27.79 5.66
N ILE A 170 -1.45 26.95 5.02
CA ILE A 170 -2.66 27.43 4.33
C ILE A 170 -3.67 27.98 5.33
N GLU A 171 -3.83 27.34 6.49
CA GLU A 171 -4.68 27.83 7.58
C GLU A 171 -4.23 29.22 8.04
N THR A 172 -2.95 29.39 8.38
CA THR A 172 -2.38 30.68 8.76
C THR A 172 -2.59 31.73 7.68
N ALA A 173 -2.34 31.40 6.41
CA ALA A 173 -2.59 32.31 5.29
C ALA A 173 -4.07 32.69 5.16
N SER A 174 -4.99 31.80 5.53
CA SER A 174 -6.44 32.06 5.51
C SER A 174 -6.88 33.00 6.63
N LEU A 175 -6.24 32.91 7.80
CA LEU A 175 -6.58 33.70 8.98
C LEU A 175 -5.92 35.08 8.98
N GLU A 176 -4.65 35.14 8.57
CA GLU A 176 -3.83 36.35 8.62
C GLU A 176 -3.83 37.13 7.29
N GLY A 177 -4.35 36.52 6.21
CA GLY A 177 -4.41 37.13 4.87
C GLY A 177 -3.05 37.31 4.19
N LYS A 178 -1.96 36.83 4.81
CA LYS A 178 -0.60 36.88 4.26
C LYS A 178 -0.11 35.48 3.97
N THR A 179 0.36 35.26 2.75
CA THR A 179 0.94 33.98 2.34
C THR A 179 2.46 34.04 2.44
N ASN A 180 3.07 33.19 3.27
CA ASN A 180 4.52 33.01 3.25
C ASN A 180 4.91 32.03 2.13
N MET A 181 5.12 32.59 0.95
CA MET A 181 5.41 31.82 -0.26
C MET A 181 6.68 30.98 -0.14
N ASP A 182 7.71 31.49 0.52
CA ASP A 182 8.99 30.80 0.65
C ASP A 182 8.84 29.56 1.54
N THR A 183 8.13 29.68 2.67
CA THR A 183 7.80 28.51 3.51
C THR A 183 6.97 27.47 2.76
N LEU A 184 5.98 27.88 1.95
CA LEU A 184 5.19 26.95 1.13
C LEU A 184 6.04 26.25 0.05
N LYS A 185 7.03 26.94 -0.52
CA LYS A 185 7.98 26.36 -1.48
C LYS A 185 8.91 25.36 -0.80
N ASP A 186 9.40 25.67 0.40
CA ASP A 186 10.28 24.79 1.17
C ASP A 186 9.55 23.50 1.56
N ILE A 187 8.35 23.61 2.14
CA ILE A 187 7.53 22.43 2.48
C ILE A 187 7.23 21.59 1.23
N LYS A 188 6.92 22.24 0.09
CA LYS A 188 6.72 21.56 -1.20
C LYS A 188 7.96 20.79 -1.64
N SER A 189 9.15 21.39 -1.53
CA SER A 189 10.42 20.75 -1.88
C SER A 189 10.67 19.53 -0.98
N TYR A 190 10.50 19.67 0.34
CA TYR A 190 10.62 18.54 1.27
C TYR A 190 9.61 17.41 0.99
N HIS A 191 8.36 17.75 0.66
CA HIS A 191 7.35 16.76 0.31
C HIS A 191 7.72 16.00 -0.98
N ASN A 192 8.28 16.69 -1.97
CA ASN A 192 8.78 16.07 -3.20
C ASN A 192 9.97 15.14 -2.94
N GLU A 193 10.95 15.56 -2.14
CA GLU A 193 12.07 14.70 -1.75
C GLU A 193 11.60 13.44 -1.01
N MET A 194 10.62 13.58 -0.11
CA MET A 194 10.03 12.43 0.57
C MET A 194 9.30 11.49 -0.38
N LYS A 195 8.63 12.04 -1.40
CA LYS A 195 8.04 11.24 -2.46
C LYS A 195 9.10 10.45 -3.22
N GLU A 196 10.20 11.08 -3.63
CA GLU A 196 11.29 10.40 -4.34
C GLU A 196 11.90 9.28 -3.51
N LYS A 197 12.16 9.52 -2.21
CA LYS A 197 12.65 8.48 -1.28
C LYS A 197 11.68 7.32 -1.15
N LYS A 198 10.37 7.60 -1.08
CA LYS A 198 9.32 6.56 -0.99
C LYS A 198 9.26 5.74 -2.29
N GLU A 199 9.32 6.38 -3.44
CA GLU A 199 9.34 5.71 -4.75
C GLU A 199 10.62 4.86 -4.93
N GLU A 200 11.78 5.33 -4.45
CA GLU A 200 13.01 4.56 -4.46
C GLU A 200 12.90 3.30 -3.57
N TYR A 201 12.34 3.46 -2.37
CA TYR A 201 12.12 2.36 -1.44
C TYR A 201 11.14 1.33 -2.00
N ASP A 202 10.05 1.77 -2.61
CA ASP A 202 9.08 0.92 -3.31
C ASP A 202 9.75 0.14 -4.46
N ARG A 203 10.61 0.81 -5.24
CA ARG A 203 11.37 0.16 -6.33
C ARG A 203 12.32 -0.92 -5.81
N LYS A 204 12.97 -0.70 -4.66
CA LYS A 204 13.81 -1.72 -4.00
C LYS A 204 12.98 -2.92 -3.53
N LYS A 205 11.84 -2.67 -2.89
CA LYS A 205 10.88 -3.72 -2.50
C LYS A 205 10.41 -4.55 -3.69
N ASP A 206 10.08 -3.89 -4.81
CA ASP A 206 9.65 -4.56 -6.03
C ASP A 206 10.79 -5.33 -6.73
N GLY A 207 12.04 -4.88 -6.54
CA GLY A 207 13.24 -5.68 -6.84
C GLY A 207 13.21 -7.01 -6.09
N HIS A 208 13.10 -6.97 -4.76
CA HIS A 208 13.06 -8.19 -3.95
C HIS A 208 11.85 -9.10 -4.25
N LEU A 209 10.70 -8.53 -4.61
CA LEU A 209 9.56 -9.32 -5.07
C LEU A 209 9.88 -10.07 -6.37
N ARG A 210 10.63 -9.45 -7.30
CA ARG A 210 11.10 -10.12 -8.52
C ARG A 210 12.09 -11.23 -8.18
N ASP A 211 13.01 -11.00 -7.25
CA ASP A 211 13.98 -12.01 -6.82
C ASP A 211 13.29 -13.26 -6.27
N ILE A 212 12.24 -13.10 -5.46
CA ILE A 212 11.47 -14.23 -4.93
C ILE A 212 10.70 -14.97 -6.02
N LYS A 213 10.12 -14.24 -6.98
CA LYS A 213 9.47 -14.88 -8.13
C LYS A 213 10.48 -15.69 -8.95
N SER A 214 11.65 -15.13 -9.21
CA SER A 214 12.74 -15.82 -9.90
C SER A 214 13.20 -17.05 -9.14
N LEU A 215 13.37 -16.97 -7.82
CA LEU A 215 13.70 -18.12 -6.98
C LEU A 215 12.69 -19.26 -7.13
N CYS A 216 11.39 -18.96 -7.06
CA CYS A 216 10.34 -19.96 -7.26
C CYS A 216 10.41 -20.61 -8.66
N ILE A 217 10.65 -19.82 -9.71
CA ILE A 217 10.78 -20.33 -11.09
C ILE A 217 12.01 -21.23 -11.21
N ILE A 218 13.15 -20.80 -10.66
CA ILE A 218 14.41 -21.55 -10.68
C ILE A 218 14.24 -22.90 -9.98
N VAL A 219 13.56 -22.93 -8.82
CA VAL A 219 13.30 -24.19 -8.10
C VAL A 219 12.45 -25.14 -8.94
N VAL A 220 11.37 -24.67 -9.56
CA VAL A 220 10.54 -25.51 -10.44
C VAL A 220 11.37 -26.06 -11.59
N PHE A 221 12.20 -25.22 -12.21
CA PHE A 221 13.09 -25.63 -13.29
C PHE A 221 14.08 -26.72 -12.86
N PHE A 222 14.70 -26.60 -11.69
CA PHE A 222 15.58 -27.63 -11.13
C PHE A 222 14.85 -28.95 -10.88
N ILE A 223 13.63 -28.91 -10.32
CA ILE A 223 12.83 -30.13 -10.10
C ILE A 223 12.54 -30.83 -11.42
N LEU A 224 12.17 -30.08 -12.46
CA LEU A 224 11.89 -30.62 -13.79
C LEU A 224 13.14 -31.25 -14.43
N ILE A 225 14.31 -30.62 -14.31
CA ILE A 225 15.58 -31.19 -14.82
C ILE A 225 15.91 -32.50 -14.12
N ILE A 226 15.75 -32.57 -12.80
CA ILE A 226 16.02 -33.79 -12.03
C ILE A 226 15.02 -34.87 -12.44
N ALA A 227 13.73 -34.55 -12.52
CA ALA A 227 12.70 -35.49 -12.93
C ALA A 227 12.95 -36.05 -14.35
N PHE A 228 13.40 -35.20 -15.28
CA PHE A 228 13.76 -35.64 -16.63
C PHE A 228 15.04 -36.50 -16.65
N SER A 229 16.08 -36.09 -15.92
CA SER A 229 17.38 -36.77 -15.87
C SER A 229 17.29 -38.21 -15.36
N PHE A 230 16.41 -38.48 -14.40
CA PHE A 230 16.24 -39.81 -13.80
C PHE A 230 15.17 -40.68 -14.48
N ASN A 231 14.57 -40.20 -15.57
CA ASN A 231 13.32 -40.69 -16.15
C ASN A 231 12.10 -40.46 -15.21
N PHE A 232 11.01 -39.92 -15.77
CA PHE A 232 9.85 -39.45 -14.98
C PHE A 232 9.22 -40.55 -14.13
N GLU A 233 9.14 -41.78 -14.66
CA GLU A 233 8.57 -42.91 -13.93
C GLU A 233 9.39 -43.26 -12.69
N THR A 234 10.72 -43.31 -12.82
CA THR A 234 11.64 -43.54 -11.71
C THR A 234 11.53 -42.45 -10.65
N TYR A 235 11.41 -41.18 -11.06
CA TYR A 235 11.22 -40.06 -10.13
C TYR A 235 9.91 -40.19 -9.33
N ILE A 236 8.82 -40.57 -10.00
CA ILE A 236 7.52 -40.70 -9.35
C ILE A 236 7.53 -41.85 -8.34
N ASP A 237 8.05 -43.02 -8.72
CA ASP A 237 7.98 -44.21 -7.88
C ASP A 237 9.05 -44.22 -6.78
N ALA A 238 10.26 -43.71 -7.04
CA ALA A 238 11.35 -43.70 -6.06
C ALA A 238 11.30 -42.50 -5.10
N PHE A 239 10.74 -41.36 -5.52
CA PHE A 239 10.72 -40.13 -4.73
C PHE A 239 9.31 -39.62 -4.44
N ALA A 240 8.52 -39.29 -5.46
CA ALA A 240 7.26 -38.56 -5.27
C ALA A 240 6.18 -39.35 -4.51
N ARG A 241 6.15 -40.70 -4.65
CA ARG A 241 5.24 -41.60 -3.93
C ARG A 241 5.87 -42.28 -2.71
N HIS A 242 7.14 -41.99 -2.43
CA HIS A 242 7.85 -42.59 -1.30
C HIS A 242 7.66 -41.74 -0.03
N PRO A 243 7.45 -42.34 1.15
CA PRO A 243 7.28 -41.61 2.42
C PRO A 243 8.41 -40.62 2.72
N ILE A 244 9.64 -40.95 2.33
CA ILE A 244 10.81 -40.07 2.48
C ILE A 244 10.63 -38.80 1.63
N GLY A 245 10.14 -38.91 0.39
CA GLY A 245 9.85 -37.78 -0.48
C GLY A 245 8.72 -36.89 0.07
N TRP A 246 7.71 -37.50 0.70
CA TRP A 246 6.65 -36.74 1.36
C TRP A 246 7.15 -35.93 2.56
N CYS A 247 8.00 -36.53 3.39
CA CYS A 247 8.61 -35.84 4.53
C CYS A 247 9.49 -34.67 4.07
N THR A 248 10.36 -34.89 3.08
CA THR A 248 11.27 -33.84 2.58
C THR A 248 10.51 -32.72 1.86
N ALA A 249 9.54 -33.05 1.01
CA ALA A 249 8.68 -32.07 0.36
C ALA A 249 7.83 -31.30 1.38
N GLY A 250 7.32 -31.96 2.42
CA GLY A 250 6.59 -31.34 3.52
C GLY A 250 7.44 -30.31 4.26
N ILE A 251 8.67 -30.67 4.65
CA ILE A 251 9.62 -29.75 5.29
C ILE A 251 9.92 -28.56 4.37
N TYR A 252 10.18 -28.83 3.09
CA TYR A 252 10.46 -27.78 2.10
C TYR A 252 9.30 -26.78 1.96
N MET A 253 8.06 -27.28 1.81
CA MET A 253 6.87 -26.45 1.70
C MET A 253 6.64 -25.60 2.95
N LEU A 254 6.93 -26.15 4.12
CA LEU A 254 6.81 -25.46 5.41
C LEU A 254 7.85 -24.34 5.54
N LEU A 255 9.10 -24.58 5.14
CA LEU A 255 10.14 -23.55 5.06
C LEU A 255 9.77 -22.44 4.07
N MET A 256 9.29 -22.80 2.88
CA MET A 256 8.83 -21.84 1.87
C MET A 256 7.65 -21.00 2.36
N PHE A 257 6.73 -21.61 3.11
CA PHE A 257 5.62 -20.88 3.74
C PHE A 257 6.13 -19.86 4.75
N PHE A 258 7.03 -20.23 5.66
CA PHE A 258 7.61 -19.29 6.62
C PHE A 258 8.39 -18.17 5.95
N PHE A 259 9.22 -18.50 4.96
CA PHE A 259 9.97 -17.52 4.19
C PHE A 259 9.03 -16.54 3.47
N SER A 260 8.02 -17.04 2.76
CA SER A 260 7.03 -16.22 2.04
C SER A 260 6.20 -15.36 2.98
N ARG A 261 5.82 -15.89 4.14
CA ARG A 261 5.09 -15.15 5.17
C ARG A 261 5.95 -14.03 5.77
N SER A 262 7.21 -14.32 6.07
CA SER A 262 8.17 -13.35 6.57
C SER A 262 8.36 -12.23 5.55
N PHE A 263 8.65 -12.58 4.29
CA PHE A 263 8.77 -11.63 3.21
C PHE A 263 7.51 -10.79 3.03
N ALA A 264 6.32 -11.40 3.00
CA ALA A 264 5.07 -10.65 2.88
C ALA A 264 4.88 -9.66 4.04
N ASN A 265 5.30 -10.00 5.26
CA ASN A 265 5.23 -9.05 6.36
C ASN A 265 6.16 -7.85 6.15
N TYR A 266 7.41 -8.07 5.75
CA TYR A 266 8.35 -6.96 5.48
C TYR A 266 7.97 -6.15 4.23
N TYR A 267 7.49 -6.82 3.17
CA TYR A 267 7.12 -6.17 1.92
C TYR A 267 5.94 -5.20 2.11
N PHE A 268 4.94 -5.59 2.91
CA PHE A 268 3.78 -4.75 3.22
C PHE A 268 3.97 -3.87 4.47
N ASP A 269 5.10 -3.96 5.16
CA ASP A 269 5.42 -3.04 6.25
C ASP A 269 6.05 -1.76 5.68
N ASP A 270 5.23 -0.71 5.56
CA ASP A 270 5.67 0.61 5.12
C ASP A 270 6.01 1.54 6.30
N SER A 271 6.00 1.04 7.54
CA SER A 271 6.27 1.84 8.74
C SER A 271 7.71 2.32 8.88
N ILE A 272 8.65 1.78 8.09
CA ILE A 272 10.06 2.21 8.08
C ILE A 272 10.21 3.64 7.51
N LEU A 273 9.21 4.13 6.77
CA LEU A 273 9.15 5.50 6.27
C LEU A 273 8.44 6.47 7.23
N GLU A 274 7.79 5.97 8.28
CA GLU A 274 7.20 6.80 9.33
C GLU A 274 8.32 7.13 10.31
N VAL A 275 8.79 8.39 10.31
CA VAL A 275 9.72 8.88 11.32
C VAL A 275 9.04 8.70 12.67
N LYS A 276 9.51 7.74 13.47
CA LYS A 276 9.18 7.67 14.89
C LYS A 276 9.83 8.88 15.55
N ILE A 277 9.04 9.93 15.73
CA ILE A 277 9.37 11.03 16.65
C ILE A 277 9.25 10.49 18.08
#